data_AF-A0A9D3WBQ4-F1
#
_entry.id   AF-A0A9D3WBQ4-F1
#
_cell.length_a   1.000
_cell.length_b   1.000
_cell.length_c   1.000
_cell.angle_alpha   90.00
_cell.angle_beta   90.00
_cell.angle_gamma   90.00
#
_symmetry.space_group_name_H-M   'P 1'
#
loop_
_entity.id
_entity.type
_entity.pdbx_description
1 polymer ?
#
loop_
_entity_poly.entity_id
_entity_poly.type
_entity_poly.pdbx_seq_one_letter_code
_entity_poly.pdbx_strand_id
1 'polypeptide(L)'
;MEELRILNLEFGETMRFKESIWKQKSRMSWLKEGDSNSAFFHRAVKFKAKRKMVNRMKFGNYWYSNPMALKEKLVNYFSDHFSCLLRNWKMDFVLNFKRLSDSEASNLELPFSMEEIKEAVWSCDENKAPGPDGFNICFFRKCWGVVKNDLYEMLKEFYLSRKLERCISSSFISLIPKNENPSKISKFRPIYLVSSLYKIVAKVLSRRLSGVVGGVVSDTQCAFIRGRQNFYGILIANEIIHSIKKKAVEGGSLILKLDFAKAYDCVRWDFLELVLLKMGFGVRWTGWMLECVSTARAAVLINGAVTNEFKFSRGLRQGDPLSPFLFILVTEALHLMLVKVKEIGMIEGIKSIIPRESISHLQFADDTILFLRADENVVRNSKYILCCFEMFSGLSINFSKSCIVGFDLEEEFLYRLAAVYRCRIGELPINYLGLPLGVDPRRSTSWNGIIDRVERRLSGWKCQSLSWVGRVVLINSVLSSMPIYFLSIFQAHSAVVKKIDKIRRNFLWGNVGGCRKMAKIRWK
;
A
#
# COMPACT_ATOMS: atom_id res chain seq x y z
N MET A 1 30.07 33.65 35.07
CA MET A 1 29.50 34.12 33.78
C MET A 1 29.76 33.13 32.65
N GLU A 2 30.99 32.63 32.49
CA GLU A 2 31.32 31.65 31.44
C GLU A 2 30.65 30.28 31.66
N GLU A 3 30.64 29.75 32.89
CA GLU A 3 29.92 28.50 33.21
C GLU A 3 28.42 28.58 32.93
N LEU A 4 27.79 29.72 33.22
CA LEU A 4 26.37 29.98 32.91
C LEU A 4 26.10 30.02 31.41
N ARG A 5 27.10 30.41 30.61
CA ARG A 5 27.02 30.45 29.15
C ARG A 5 27.16 29.04 28.56
N ILE A 6 28.07 28.24 29.10
CA ILE A 6 28.26 26.82 28.75
C ILE A 6 27.00 26.02 29.13
N LEU A 7 26.47 26.20 30.34
CA LEU A 7 25.23 25.53 30.77
C LEU A 7 24.03 25.91 29.91
N ASN A 8 23.92 27.17 29.47
CA ASN A 8 22.86 27.59 28.55
C ASN A 8 23.02 27.00 27.15
N LEU A 9 24.25 26.82 26.68
CA LEU A 9 24.53 26.14 25.41
C LEU A 9 24.17 24.65 25.51
N GLU A 10 24.63 23.96 26.55
CA GLU A 10 24.30 22.55 26.82
C GLU A 10 22.79 22.34 27.02
N PHE A 11 22.13 23.24 27.75
CA PHE A 11 20.67 23.21 27.90
C PHE A 11 19.97 23.42 26.55
N GLY A 12 20.46 24.36 25.74
CA GLY A 12 19.97 24.60 24.39
C GLY A 12 20.14 23.38 23.48
N GLU A 13 21.29 22.72 23.52
CA GLU A 13 21.55 21.49 22.77
C GLU A 13 20.69 20.32 23.23
N THR A 14 20.54 20.14 24.55
CA THR A 14 19.71 19.10 25.15
C THR A 14 18.23 19.32 24.79
N MET A 15 17.76 20.57 24.81
CA MET A 15 16.41 20.92 24.39
C MET A 15 16.19 20.67 22.90
N ARG A 16 17.14 21.04 22.04
CA ARG A 16 17.09 20.73 20.59
C ARG A 16 17.11 19.22 20.34
N PHE A 17 17.89 18.45 21.10
CA PHE A 17 17.94 16.99 21.01
C PHE A 17 16.61 16.36 21.43
N LYS A 18 16.06 16.78 22.57
CA LYS A 18 14.75 16.34 23.06
C LYS A 18 13.65 16.70 22.08
N GLU A 19 13.66 17.90 21.54
CA GLU A 19 12.75 18.35 20.49
C GLU A 19 12.89 17.52 19.21
N SER A 20 14.12 17.17 18.80
CA SER A 20 14.39 16.29 17.66
C SER A 20 13.80 14.88 17.86
N ILE A 21 13.90 14.31 19.07
CA ILE A 21 13.25 13.03 19.39
C ILE A 21 11.73 13.14 19.27
N TRP A 22 11.12 14.19 19.82
CA TRP A 22 9.67 14.41 19.72
C TRP A 22 9.22 14.68 18.28
N LYS A 23 10.01 15.42 17.51
CA LYS A 23 9.84 15.63 16.07
C LYS A 23 9.81 14.30 15.34
N GLN A 24 10.81 13.45 15.54
CA GLN A 24 10.88 12.12 14.92
C GLN A 24 9.69 11.23 15.33
N LYS A 25 9.33 11.22 16.62
CA LYS A 25 8.18 10.45 17.14
C LYS A 25 6.84 10.94 16.56
N SER A 26 6.68 12.25 16.35
CA SER A 26 5.43 12.85 15.85
C SER A 26 5.14 12.52 14.38
N ARG A 27 6.19 12.25 13.59
CA ARG A 27 6.18 12.05 12.13
C ARG A 27 5.61 13.25 11.35
N MET A 28 5.81 14.47 11.83
CA MET A 28 5.37 15.69 11.17
C MET A 28 6.56 16.43 10.55
N SER A 29 6.54 16.62 9.23
CA SER A 29 7.63 17.21 8.43
C SER A 29 7.69 18.74 8.46
N TRP A 30 6.83 19.38 9.25
CA TRP A 30 6.52 20.81 9.17
C TRP A 30 7.59 21.76 9.76
N LEU A 31 8.52 21.22 10.55
CA LEU A 31 9.53 21.97 11.30
C LEU A 31 10.61 22.66 10.44
N LYS A 32 10.57 22.54 9.10
CA LYS A 32 11.43 23.33 8.19
C LYS A 32 10.79 24.67 7.77
N GLU A 33 9.46 24.79 7.86
CA GLU A 33 8.70 25.94 7.31
C GLU A 33 7.48 26.37 8.16
N GLY A 34 7.41 26.01 9.45
CA GLY A 34 6.22 26.33 10.25
C GLY A 34 6.34 26.24 11.77
N ASP A 35 5.49 27.06 12.41
CA ASP A 35 5.23 27.33 13.84
C ASP A 35 5.72 26.31 14.88
N SER A 36 6.36 26.83 15.92
CA SER A 36 7.08 26.12 17.00
C SER A 36 6.22 25.08 17.73
N ASN A 37 6.90 24.15 18.43
CA ASN A 37 6.35 23.04 19.21
C ASN A 37 5.15 23.40 20.13
N SER A 38 3.96 23.49 19.54
CA SER A 38 2.73 23.94 20.19
C SER A 38 2.01 22.82 20.93
N ALA A 39 1.12 23.21 21.86
CA ALA A 39 0.23 22.28 22.58
C ALA A 39 -0.59 21.36 21.64
N PHE A 40 -0.80 21.77 20.39
CA PHE A 40 -1.43 20.93 19.37
C PHE A 40 -0.64 19.64 19.11
N PHE A 41 0.68 19.74 18.91
CA PHE A 41 1.53 18.60 18.58
C PHE A 41 1.63 17.62 19.75
N HIS A 42 1.80 18.11 20.97
CA HIS A 42 1.79 17.28 22.17
C HIS A 42 0.45 16.53 22.35
N ARG A 43 -0.68 17.20 22.12
CA ARG A 43 -2.01 16.54 22.15
C ARG A 43 -2.15 15.52 21.02
N ALA A 44 -1.67 15.81 19.81
CA ALA A 44 -1.71 14.88 18.69
C ALA A 44 -0.89 13.61 18.97
N VAL A 45 0.27 13.73 19.62
CA VAL A 45 1.08 12.59 20.05
C VAL A 45 0.35 11.76 21.11
N LYS A 46 -0.15 12.39 22.18
CA LYS A 46 -0.92 11.70 23.23
C LYS A 46 -2.14 10.96 22.65
N PHE A 47 -2.85 11.59 21.72
CA PHE A 47 -4.00 11.00 21.05
C PHE A 47 -3.63 9.81 20.14
N LYS A 48 -2.55 9.93 19.35
CA LYS A 48 -2.02 8.81 18.54
C LYS A 48 -1.56 7.66 19.43
N ALA A 49 -0.88 7.93 20.54
CA ALA A 49 -0.44 6.92 21.49
C ALA A 49 -1.65 6.18 22.11
N LYS A 50 -2.65 6.92 22.58
CA LYS A 50 -3.90 6.35 23.11
C LYS A 50 -4.63 5.48 22.09
N ARG A 51 -4.69 5.90 20.82
CA ARG A 51 -5.31 5.11 19.73
C ARG A 51 -4.55 3.84 19.36
N LYS A 52 -3.24 3.81 19.56
CA LYS A 52 -2.38 2.65 19.28
C LYS A 52 -2.34 1.65 20.42
N MET A 53 -2.62 2.09 21.65
CA MET A 53 -2.55 1.27 22.84
C MET A 53 -3.62 0.17 22.78
N VAL A 54 -3.17 -1.09 22.87
CA VAL A 54 -4.05 -2.26 22.85
C VAL A 54 -4.21 -2.74 24.29
N ASN A 55 -5.37 -2.45 24.89
CA ASN A 55 -5.69 -2.86 26.26
C ASN A 55 -6.25 -4.28 26.33
N ARG A 56 -7.10 -4.63 25.36
CA ARG A 56 -7.68 -5.96 25.22
C ARG A 56 -7.87 -6.29 23.75
N MET A 57 -7.70 -7.56 23.40
CA MET A 57 -7.92 -8.05 22.05
C MET A 57 -8.77 -9.32 22.08
N LYS A 58 -9.69 -9.45 21.13
CA LYS A 58 -10.54 -10.63 20.98
C LYS A 58 -9.87 -11.64 20.05
N PHE A 59 -9.64 -12.85 20.55
CA PHE A 59 -9.18 -14.01 19.77
C PHE A 59 -10.28 -15.08 19.82
N GLY A 60 -10.85 -15.43 18.67
CA GLY A 60 -12.07 -16.25 18.61
C GLY A 60 -13.23 -15.58 19.34
N ASN A 61 -13.78 -16.26 20.35
CA ASN A 61 -14.88 -15.75 21.18
C ASN A 61 -14.41 -15.12 22.50
N TYR A 62 -13.14 -15.24 22.86
CA TYR A 62 -12.61 -14.83 24.16
C TYR A 62 -11.86 -13.50 24.11
N TRP A 63 -11.94 -12.74 25.20
CA TRP A 63 -11.21 -11.49 25.40
C TRP A 63 -9.96 -11.74 26.22
N TYR A 64 -8.83 -11.21 25.75
CA TYR A 64 -7.56 -11.27 26.44
C TYR A 64 -7.12 -9.86 26.81
N SER A 65 -6.87 -9.64 28.10
CA SER A 65 -6.37 -8.37 28.67
C SER A 65 -4.98 -8.51 29.28
N ASN A 66 -4.59 -9.71 29.72
CA ASN A 66 -3.26 -9.96 30.28
C ASN A 66 -2.18 -9.76 29.20
N PRO A 67 -1.19 -8.87 29.42
CA PRO A 67 -0.12 -8.60 28.46
C PRO A 67 0.68 -9.83 28.04
N MET A 68 0.97 -10.76 28.96
CA MET A 68 1.75 -11.97 28.64
C MET A 68 0.97 -12.93 27.75
N ALA A 69 -0.28 -13.25 28.13
CA ALA A 69 -1.16 -14.08 27.33
C ALA A 69 -1.41 -13.48 25.94
N LEU A 70 -1.52 -12.15 25.87
CA LEU A 70 -1.75 -11.45 24.61
C LEU A 70 -0.51 -11.51 23.70
N LYS A 71 0.71 -11.39 24.24
CA LYS A 71 1.96 -11.59 23.49
C LYS A 71 2.04 -12.99 22.90
N GLU A 72 1.77 -14.02 23.71
CA GLU A 72 1.81 -15.42 23.27
C GLU A 72 0.78 -15.70 22.17
N LYS A 73 -0.47 -15.25 22.35
CA LYS A 73 -1.52 -15.39 21.33
C LYS A 73 -1.19 -14.67 20.03
N LEU A 74 -0.49 -13.53 20.10
CA LEU A 74 -0.02 -12.83 18.89
C LEU A 74 1.07 -13.60 18.16
N VAL A 75 2.06 -14.13 18.89
CA VAL A 75 3.11 -14.97 18.30
C VAL A 75 2.50 -16.18 17.62
N ASN A 76 1.61 -16.92 18.31
CA ASN A 76 0.96 -18.10 17.74
C ASN A 76 0.11 -17.72 16.52
N TYR A 77 -0.69 -16.66 16.61
CA TYR A 77 -1.50 -16.20 15.48
C TYR A 77 -0.66 -15.88 14.24
N PHE A 78 0.44 -15.14 14.40
CA PHE A 78 1.29 -14.79 13.24
C PHE A 78 2.14 -15.97 12.77
N SER A 79 2.64 -16.82 13.67
CA SER A 79 3.35 -18.05 13.32
C SER A 79 2.46 -18.96 12.48
N ASP A 80 1.23 -19.22 12.91
CA ASP A 80 0.25 -20.01 12.16
C ASP A 80 -0.10 -19.33 10.83
N HIS A 81 -0.23 -18.01 10.85
CA HIS A 81 -0.59 -17.26 9.65
C HIS A 81 0.48 -17.34 8.56
N PHE A 82 1.76 -17.31 8.94
CA PHE A 82 2.91 -17.43 8.04
C PHE A 82 3.40 -18.86 7.84
N SER A 83 2.77 -19.83 8.50
CA SER A 83 3.01 -21.24 8.22
C SER A 83 2.48 -21.59 6.84
N CYS A 84 3.22 -22.43 6.12
CA CYS A 84 2.81 -22.97 4.84
C CYS A 84 3.10 -24.48 4.86
N LEU A 85 2.09 -25.28 4.53
CA LEU A 85 2.31 -26.69 4.27
C LEU A 85 3.09 -26.82 2.96
N LEU A 86 4.19 -27.56 3.00
CA LEU A 86 4.88 -27.99 1.80
C LEU A 86 3.91 -28.81 0.96
N ARG A 87 3.79 -28.48 -0.32
CA ARG A 87 2.97 -29.26 -1.23
C ARG A 87 3.88 -30.13 -2.10
N ASN A 88 3.60 -31.43 -2.15
CA ASN A 88 4.43 -32.42 -2.84
C ASN A 88 4.11 -32.57 -4.33
N TRP A 89 3.81 -31.47 -5.03
CA TRP A 89 3.53 -31.50 -6.48
C TRP A 89 4.32 -30.42 -7.20
N LYS A 90 4.84 -30.78 -8.37
CA LYS A 90 5.60 -29.85 -9.22
C LYS A 90 4.61 -28.92 -9.92
N MET A 91 4.84 -27.62 -9.75
CA MET A 91 4.06 -26.59 -10.43
C MET A 91 4.60 -26.46 -11.84
N ASP A 92 3.81 -26.81 -12.84
CA ASP A 92 4.13 -26.51 -14.23
C ASP A 92 2.90 -25.87 -14.88
N PHE A 93 3.12 -24.70 -15.47
CA PHE A 93 2.11 -24.02 -16.27
C PHE A 93 2.77 -23.31 -17.44
N VAL A 94 2.15 -23.50 -18.60
CA VAL A 94 2.59 -22.89 -19.86
C VAL A 94 1.86 -21.57 -20.02
N LEU A 95 2.50 -20.50 -19.56
CA LEU A 95 2.07 -19.12 -19.79
C LEU A 95 3.19 -18.36 -20.52
N ASN A 96 2.79 -17.45 -21.40
CA ASN A 96 3.70 -16.67 -22.23
C ASN A 96 4.17 -15.44 -21.46
N PHE A 97 5.09 -15.63 -20.51
CA PHE A 97 5.72 -14.51 -19.81
C PHE A 97 6.59 -13.69 -20.77
N LYS A 98 6.49 -12.37 -20.67
CA LYS A 98 7.52 -11.49 -21.19
C LYS A 98 8.82 -11.78 -20.45
N ARG A 99 9.90 -11.95 -21.20
CA ARG A 99 11.22 -12.28 -20.66
C ARG A 99 12.13 -11.08 -20.77
N LEU A 100 13.00 -10.93 -19.78
CA LEU A 100 14.15 -10.04 -19.89
C LEU A 100 15.08 -10.51 -21.02
N SER A 101 15.72 -9.56 -21.67
CA SER A 101 16.87 -9.86 -22.52
C SER A 101 18.05 -10.36 -21.68
N ASP A 102 18.92 -11.16 -22.27
CA ASP A 102 20.11 -11.70 -21.57
C ASP A 102 21.02 -10.57 -21.06
N SER A 103 21.07 -9.44 -21.77
CA SER A 103 21.83 -8.25 -21.35
C SER A 103 21.19 -7.56 -20.14
N GLU A 104 19.87 -7.40 -20.10
CA GLU A 104 19.15 -6.86 -18.93
C GLU A 104 19.32 -7.76 -17.71
N ALA A 105 19.16 -9.08 -17.89
CA ALA A 105 19.35 -10.05 -16.82
C ALA A 105 20.79 -10.02 -16.26
N SER A 106 21.79 -9.95 -17.14
CA SER A 106 23.20 -9.84 -16.74
C SER A 106 23.50 -8.52 -16.03
N ASN A 107 22.91 -7.40 -16.49
CA ASN A 107 23.09 -6.09 -15.88
C ASN A 107 22.53 -6.02 -14.45
N LEU A 108 21.43 -6.73 -14.16
CA LEU A 108 20.89 -6.83 -12.80
C LEU A 108 21.85 -7.52 -11.83
N GLU A 109 22.70 -8.41 -12.33
CA GLU A 109 23.60 -9.26 -11.56
C GLU A 109 25.04 -8.75 -11.49
N LEU A 110 25.30 -7.51 -11.92
CA LEU A 110 26.61 -6.86 -11.78
C LEU A 110 27.00 -6.66 -10.30
N PRO A 111 28.30 -6.62 -9.95
CA PRO A 111 28.74 -6.24 -8.62
C PRO A 111 28.13 -4.90 -8.17
N PHE A 112 27.86 -4.74 -6.87
CA PHE A 112 27.36 -3.48 -6.32
C PHE A 112 28.47 -2.43 -6.32
N SER A 113 28.17 -1.21 -6.76
CA SER A 113 29.11 -0.10 -6.69
C SER A 113 28.89 0.76 -5.44
N MET A 114 29.93 1.50 -5.06
CA MET A 114 29.86 2.38 -3.90
C MET A 114 28.84 3.52 -4.10
N GLU A 115 28.78 4.03 -5.32
CA GLU A 115 27.86 5.06 -5.77
C GLU A 115 26.42 4.57 -5.68
N GLU A 116 26.14 3.35 -6.13
CA GLU A 116 24.81 2.74 -6.08
C GLU A 116 24.31 2.61 -4.63
N ILE A 117 25.17 2.17 -3.72
CA ILE A 117 24.84 2.05 -2.29
C ILE A 117 24.56 3.43 -1.69
N LYS A 118 25.39 4.43 -2.02
CA LYS A 118 25.19 5.82 -1.59
C LYS A 118 23.85 6.35 -2.08
N GLU A 119 23.52 6.17 -3.36
CA GLU A 119 22.23 6.60 -3.91
C GLU A 119 21.05 5.92 -3.22
N ALA A 120 21.16 4.63 -2.90
CA ALA A 120 20.13 3.91 -2.16
C ALA A 120 19.87 4.56 -0.79
N VAL A 121 20.92 4.85 -0.01
CA VAL A 121 20.82 5.54 1.29
C VAL A 121 20.22 6.95 1.16
N TRP A 122 20.64 7.72 0.15
CA TRP A 122 20.13 9.07 -0.10
C TRP A 122 18.73 9.12 -0.70
N SER A 123 18.23 8.02 -1.24
CA SER A 123 16.83 7.91 -1.70
C SER A 123 15.85 7.52 -0.58
N CYS A 124 16.34 6.99 0.54
CA CYS A 124 15.50 6.58 1.67
C CYS A 124 15.16 7.74 2.62
N ASP A 125 13.93 7.83 3.11
CA ASP A 125 13.55 8.85 4.11
C ASP A 125 14.33 8.67 5.43
N GLU A 126 15.00 9.74 5.85
CA GLU A 126 15.91 9.79 7.01
C GLU A 126 15.24 9.47 8.34
N ASN A 127 13.97 9.87 8.50
CA ASN A 127 13.30 9.94 9.80
C ASN A 127 12.29 8.81 10.02
N LYS A 128 12.34 7.76 9.18
CA LYS A 128 11.52 6.57 9.40
C LYS A 128 11.92 5.84 10.68
N ALA A 129 10.97 5.10 11.24
CA ALA A 129 11.21 4.30 12.43
C ALA A 129 12.26 3.21 12.14
N PRO A 130 13.19 2.97 13.06
CA PRO A 130 14.20 1.92 12.93
C PRO A 130 13.58 0.53 13.07
N GLY A 131 14.32 -0.49 12.61
CA GLY A 131 14.03 -1.89 12.88
C GLY A 131 14.66 -2.34 14.21
N PRO A 132 14.92 -3.66 14.36
CA PRO A 132 15.59 -4.22 15.53
C PRO A 132 17.02 -3.70 15.77
N ASP A 133 17.67 -3.19 14.73
CA ASP A 133 18.99 -2.59 14.78
C ASP A 133 19.04 -1.22 15.47
N GLY A 134 17.89 -0.58 15.70
CA GLY A 134 17.79 0.70 16.42
C GLY A 134 18.26 1.93 15.64
N PHE A 135 18.98 1.75 14.52
CA PHE A 135 19.45 2.84 13.66
C PHE A 135 18.39 3.25 12.64
N ASN A 136 18.26 4.55 12.39
CA ASN A 136 17.50 5.09 11.26
C ASN A 136 18.44 5.41 10.09
N ILE A 137 17.88 5.77 8.94
CA ILE A 137 18.68 6.14 7.76
C ILE A 137 19.44 7.46 7.97
N CYS A 138 18.97 8.35 8.85
CA CYS A 138 19.69 9.58 9.22
C CYS A 138 21.09 9.28 9.77
N PHE A 139 21.25 8.23 10.59
CA PHE A 139 22.55 7.78 11.09
C PHE A 139 23.51 7.47 9.94
N PHE A 140 23.09 6.63 8.98
CA PHE A 140 23.93 6.25 7.85
C PHE A 140 24.32 7.44 6.96
N ARG A 141 23.45 8.44 6.80
CA ARG A 141 23.79 9.66 6.05
C ARG A 141 24.80 10.54 6.77
N LYS A 142 24.59 10.77 8.08
CA LYS A 142 25.48 11.65 8.87
C LYS A 142 26.84 11.00 9.12
N CYS A 143 26.85 9.70 9.38
CA CYS A 143 28.05 8.93 9.67
C CYS A 143 28.63 8.26 8.43
N TRP A 144 28.24 8.67 7.22
CA TRP A 144 28.70 8.06 5.97
C TRP A 144 30.23 8.02 5.86
N GLY A 145 30.93 9.07 6.30
CA GLY A 145 32.40 9.07 6.29
C GLY A 145 33.04 7.88 7.00
N VAL A 146 32.35 7.31 8.00
CA VAL A 146 32.80 6.17 8.82
C VAL A 146 32.25 4.86 8.27
N VAL A 147 30.93 4.73 8.14
CA VAL A 147 30.25 3.42 7.90
C VAL A 147 30.29 2.92 6.47
N LYS A 148 30.72 3.76 5.53
CA LYS A 148 30.59 3.50 4.09
C LYS A 148 31.36 2.24 3.65
N ASN A 149 32.55 2.00 4.19
CA ASN A 149 33.38 0.86 3.81
C ASN A 149 32.80 -0.45 4.37
N ASP A 150 32.31 -0.43 5.61
CA ASP A 150 31.64 -1.59 6.23
C ASP A 150 30.37 -1.98 5.47
N LEU A 151 29.57 -0.98 5.05
CA LEU A 151 28.39 -1.22 4.22
C LEU A 151 28.77 -1.84 2.86
N TYR A 152 29.84 -1.35 2.23
CA TYR A 152 30.29 -1.88 0.95
C TYR A 152 30.74 -3.34 1.08
N GLU A 153 31.59 -3.66 2.06
CA GLU A 153 32.04 -5.04 2.27
C GLU A 153 30.87 -5.98 2.62
N MET A 154 29.90 -5.53 3.42
CA MET A 154 28.67 -6.30 3.69
C MET A 154 27.88 -6.61 2.40
N LEU A 155 27.69 -5.63 1.51
CA LEU A 155 26.98 -5.83 0.25
C LEU A 155 27.77 -6.68 -0.75
N LYS A 156 29.10 -6.57 -0.74
CA LYS A 156 30.01 -7.41 -1.52
C LYS A 156 30.02 -8.86 -1.03
N GLU A 157 29.98 -9.09 0.27
CA GLU A 157 29.81 -10.43 0.84
C GLU A 157 28.45 -11.02 0.47
N PHE A 158 27.38 -10.23 0.54
CA PHE A 158 26.05 -10.66 0.08
C PHE A 158 26.04 -11.01 -1.42
N TYR A 159 26.76 -10.24 -2.25
CA TYR A 159 26.92 -10.53 -3.67
C TYR A 159 27.57 -11.90 -3.91
N LEU A 160 28.65 -12.21 -3.20
CA LEU A 160 29.42 -13.46 -3.35
C LEU A 160 28.69 -14.66 -2.74
N SER A 161 28.23 -14.53 -1.50
CA SER A 161 27.66 -15.64 -0.71
C SER A 161 26.19 -15.93 -1.05
N ARG A 162 25.47 -14.94 -1.57
CA ARG A 162 23.99 -14.92 -1.72
C ARG A 162 23.24 -15.11 -0.40
N LYS A 163 23.90 -14.87 0.75
CA LYS A 163 23.33 -15.08 2.08
C LYS A 163 23.30 -13.80 2.89
N LEU A 164 22.25 -13.65 3.70
CA LEU A 164 22.10 -12.57 4.66
C LEU A 164 22.29 -13.09 6.08
N GLU A 165 23.01 -12.32 6.89
CA GLU A 165 23.09 -12.61 8.31
C GLU A 165 21.73 -12.50 8.99
N ARG A 166 21.49 -13.36 9.98
CA ARG A 166 20.23 -13.43 10.72
C ARG A 166 19.83 -12.09 11.35
N CYS A 167 20.80 -11.34 11.87
CA CYS A 167 20.54 -10.05 12.51
C CYS A 167 19.97 -9.02 11.53
N ILE A 168 20.39 -9.09 10.26
CA ILE A 168 19.96 -8.19 9.19
C ILE A 168 18.52 -8.53 8.76
N SER A 169 18.17 -9.81 8.67
CA SER A 169 16.85 -10.26 8.19
C SER A 169 15.72 -10.13 9.22
N SER A 170 16.03 -9.75 10.46
CA SER A 170 15.10 -9.59 11.57
C SER A 170 14.25 -8.31 11.45
N SER A 171 12.98 -8.37 11.88
CA SER A 171 12.05 -7.24 11.77
C SER A 171 11.04 -7.15 12.93
N PHE A 172 10.48 -5.97 13.16
CA PHE A 172 9.35 -5.80 14.09
C PHE A 172 8.02 -5.66 13.37
N ILE A 173 6.97 -6.32 13.85
CA ILE A 173 5.60 -6.13 13.37
C ILE A 173 4.91 -5.10 14.26
N SER A 174 4.67 -3.91 13.70
CA SER A 174 3.87 -2.87 14.35
C SER A 174 2.42 -2.92 13.86
N LEU A 175 1.47 -3.06 14.79
CA LEU A 175 0.05 -3.13 14.48
C LEU A 175 -0.56 -1.72 14.36
N ILE A 176 -1.01 -1.34 13.17
CA ILE A 176 -1.70 -0.06 12.94
C ILE A 176 -3.21 -0.29 12.88
N PRO A 177 -4.02 0.42 13.69
CA PRO A 177 -5.47 0.28 13.68
C PRO A 177 -6.07 0.77 12.35
N LYS A 178 -6.95 -0.02 11.71
CA LYS A 178 -7.69 0.39 10.51
C LYS A 178 -8.89 1.28 10.83
N ASN A 179 -9.52 1.05 11.98
CA ASN A 179 -10.74 1.72 12.41
C ASN A 179 -10.56 2.28 13.83
N GLU A 180 -11.48 3.15 14.26
CA GLU A 180 -11.52 3.61 15.65
C GLU A 180 -11.91 2.42 16.57
N ASN A 181 -11.12 2.18 17.62
CA ASN A 181 -11.31 1.10 18.60
C ASN A 181 -11.38 -0.33 18.00
N PRO A 182 -10.28 -0.84 17.41
CA PRO A 182 -10.24 -2.20 16.87
C PRO A 182 -10.31 -3.27 17.97
N SER A 183 -11.22 -4.23 17.80
CA SER A 183 -11.43 -5.34 18.76
C SER A 183 -10.74 -6.65 18.36
N LYS A 184 -10.52 -6.87 17.06
CA LYS A 184 -9.93 -8.10 16.49
C LYS A 184 -8.64 -7.78 15.73
N ILE A 185 -7.70 -8.73 15.67
CA ILE A 185 -6.45 -8.58 14.93
C ILE A 185 -6.64 -8.27 13.43
N SER A 186 -7.71 -8.76 12.80
CA SER A 186 -8.04 -8.49 11.39
C SER A 186 -8.35 -7.00 11.10
N LYS A 187 -8.68 -6.23 12.14
CA LYS A 187 -8.87 -4.77 12.09
C LYS A 187 -7.57 -3.99 12.30
N PHE A 188 -6.45 -4.67 12.45
CA PHE A 188 -5.12 -4.07 12.40
C PHE A 188 -4.47 -4.35 11.04
N ARG A 189 -3.58 -3.45 10.64
CA ARG A 189 -2.67 -3.61 9.52
C ARG A 189 -1.27 -3.86 10.09
N PRO A 190 -0.65 -5.02 9.86
CA PRO A 190 0.73 -5.24 10.24
C PRO A 190 1.64 -4.40 9.34
N ILE A 191 2.56 -3.65 9.95
CA ILE A 191 3.65 -2.97 9.22
C ILE A 191 4.97 -3.51 9.75
N TYR A 192 5.81 -3.97 8.83
CA TYR A 192 7.11 -4.54 9.15
C TYR A 192 8.15 -3.43 9.19
N LEU A 193 8.76 -3.27 10.35
CA LEU A 193 9.92 -2.42 10.58
C LEU A 193 11.16 -3.29 10.38
N VAL A 194 11.62 -3.36 9.13
CA VAL A 194 12.86 -4.05 8.78
C VAL A 194 14.07 -3.28 9.30
N SER A 195 15.16 -4.02 9.59
CA SER A 195 16.48 -3.45 9.87
C SER A 195 16.87 -2.41 8.82
N SER A 196 17.53 -1.34 9.22
CA SER A 196 18.01 -0.32 8.30
C SER A 196 19.09 -0.85 7.38
N LEU A 197 19.95 -1.78 7.83
CA LEU A 197 20.91 -2.48 6.96
C LEU A 197 20.19 -3.26 5.86
N TYR A 198 19.19 -4.08 6.23
CA TYR A 198 18.38 -4.80 5.24
C TYR A 198 17.65 -3.83 4.31
N LYS A 199 17.14 -2.72 4.83
CA LYS A 199 16.46 -1.71 4.02
C LYS A 199 17.40 -1.14 2.95
N ILE A 200 18.68 -0.96 3.24
CA ILE A 200 19.67 -0.51 2.25
C ILE A 200 19.83 -1.57 1.16
N VAL A 201 20.04 -2.84 1.53
CA VAL A 201 20.12 -3.97 0.58
C VAL A 201 18.87 -4.05 -0.30
N ALA A 202 17.69 -4.08 0.32
CA ALA A 202 16.42 -4.09 -0.39
C ALA A 202 16.23 -2.87 -1.28
N LYS A 203 16.74 -1.70 -0.87
CA LYS A 203 16.64 -0.48 -1.67
C LYS A 203 17.52 -0.54 -2.92
N VAL A 204 18.77 -1.00 -2.79
CA VAL A 204 19.68 -1.24 -3.92
C VAL A 204 19.01 -2.18 -4.93
N LEU A 205 18.56 -3.34 -4.47
CA LEU A 205 17.89 -4.33 -5.32
C LEU A 205 16.60 -3.79 -5.95
N SER A 206 15.77 -3.05 -5.19
CA SER A 206 14.53 -2.47 -5.73
C SER A 206 14.79 -1.41 -6.81
N ARG A 207 15.92 -0.68 -6.74
CA ARG A 207 16.31 0.30 -7.77
C ARG A 207 16.67 -0.42 -9.06
N ARG A 208 17.50 -1.46 -8.99
CA ARG A 208 17.82 -2.32 -10.15
C ARG A 208 16.55 -2.90 -10.78
N LEU A 209 15.68 -3.49 -9.96
CA LEU A 209 14.41 -4.07 -10.42
C LEU A 209 13.50 -3.04 -11.09
N SER A 210 13.44 -1.82 -10.54
CA SER A 210 12.61 -0.75 -11.11
C SER A 210 13.02 -0.32 -12.52
N GLY A 211 14.27 -0.59 -12.92
CA GLY A 211 14.77 -0.33 -14.28
C GLY A 211 14.22 -1.29 -15.33
N VAL A 212 13.87 -2.52 -14.94
CA VAL A 212 13.49 -3.58 -15.88
C VAL A 212 12.03 -4.03 -15.75
N VAL A 213 11.39 -3.78 -14.59
CA VAL A 213 10.05 -4.31 -14.28
C VAL A 213 8.97 -3.89 -15.28
N GLY A 214 9.12 -2.70 -15.90
CA GLY A 214 8.20 -2.21 -16.92
C GLY A 214 8.20 -3.02 -18.21
N GLY A 215 9.31 -3.70 -18.54
CA GLY A 215 9.42 -4.56 -19.72
C GLY A 215 8.75 -5.93 -19.56
N VAL A 216 8.66 -6.42 -18.33
CA VAL A 216 8.11 -7.77 -18.03
C VAL A 216 6.67 -7.76 -17.55
N VAL A 217 6.16 -6.63 -17.04
CA VAL A 217 4.78 -6.52 -16.53
C VAL A 217 3.85 -5.88 -17.56
N SER A 218 2.69 -6.50 -17.80
CA SER A 218 1.73 -6.04 -18.81
C SER A 218 1.02 -4.72 -18.44
N ASP A 219 0.49 -4.02 -19.44
CA ASP A 219 -0.04 -2.66 -19.29
C ASP A 219 -1.33 -2.56 -18.46
N THR A 220 -2.01 -3.69 -18.26
CA THR A 220 -3.18 -3.82 -17.37
C THR A 220 -2.83 -3.56 -15.90
N GLN A 221 -1.56 -3.69 -15.51
CA GLN A 221 -1.07 -3.39 -14.17
C GLN A 221 -0.57 -1.93 -14.10
N CYS A 222 -1.30 -1.08 -13.39
CA CYS A 222 -0.96 0.34 -13.28
C CYS A 222 -0.13 0.68 -12.02
N ALA A 223 0.04 -0.25 -11.07
CA ALA A 223 0.72 0.03 -9.80
C ALA A 223 2.24 -0.21 -9.85
N PHE A 224 2.99 0.63 -9.12
CA PHE A 224 4.42 0.48 -8.82
C PHE A 224 5.40 0.47 -10.02
N ILE A 225 4.92 0.78 -11.22
CA ILE A 225 5.75 0.85 -12.44
C ILE A 225 6.01 2.30 -12.79
N ARG A 226 7.27 2.63 -13.09
CA ARG A 226 7.69 3.99 -13.45
C ARG A 226 6.95 4.45 -14.72
N GLY A 227 6.42 5.66 -14.68
CA GLY A 227 5.65 6.24 -15.81
C GLY A 227 4.17 5.85 -15.83
N ARG A 228 3.74 4.82 -15.08
CA ARG A 228 2.31 4.48 -14.95
C ARG A 228 1.70 5.23 -13.77
N GLN A 229 0.57 5.91 -14.01
CA GLN A 229 -0.15 6.68 -13.01
C GLN A 229 -1.45 5.98 -12.62
N ASN A 230 -1.86 6.11 -11.36
CA ASN A 230 -3.03 5.42 -10.82
C ASN A 230 -4.36 5.85 -11.47
N PHE A 231 -4.44 7.05 -12.03
CA PHE A 231 -5.67 7.54 -12.65
C PHE A 231 -5.95 6.87 -14.00
N TYR A 232 -4.97 6.27 -14.68
CA TYR A 232 -5.20 5.57 -15.95
C TYR A 232 -6.19 4.42 -15.77
N GLY A 233 -5.99 3.56 -14.77
CA GLY A 233 -6.92 2.47 -14.48
C GLY A 233 -8.33 2.93 -14.14
N ILE A 234 -8.48 4.11 -13.53
CA ILE A 234 -9.79 4.68 -13.17
C ILE A 234 -10.49 5.28 -14.39
N LEU A 235 -9.74 5.96 -15.25
CA LEU A 235 -10.23 6.49 -16.51
C LEU A 235 -10.78 5.35 -17.37
N ILE A 236 -9.98 4.29 -17.57
CA ILE A 236 -10.37 3.12 -18.38
C ILE A 236 -11.61 2.45 -17.77
N ALA A 237 -11.64 2.23 -16.45
CA ALA A 237 -12.80 1.63 -15.78
C ALA A 237 -14.08 2.47 -15.94
N ASN A 238 -13.99 3.80 -15.82
CA ASN A 238 -15.14 4.68 -16.03
C ASN A 238 -15.61 4.68 -17.48
N GLU A 239 -14.70 4.66 -18.44
CA GLU A 239 -15.05 4.61 -19.87
C GLU A 239 -15.74 3.31 -20.25
N ILE A 240 -15.28 2.17 -19.70
CA ILE A 240 -15.95 0.87 -19.87
C ILE A 240 -17.37 0.93 -19.28
N ILE A 241 -17.53 1.44 -18.06
CA ILE A 241 -18.86 1.57 -17.43
C ILE A 241 -19.76 2.50 -18.25
N HIS A 242 -19.22 3.60 -18.77
CA HIS A 242 -19.98 4.52 -19.62
C HIS A 242 -20.42 3.84 -20.91
N SER A 243 -19.54 3.06 -21.53
CA SER A 243 -19.82 2.29 -22.75
C SER A 243 -20.92 1.26 -22.54
N ILE A 244 -20.88 0.51 -21.43
CA ILE A 244 -21.93 -0.46 -21.04
C ILE A 244 -23.27 0.26 -20.86
N LYS A 245 -23.29 1.39 -20.14
CA LYS A 245 -24.53 2.16 -19.91
C LYS A 245 -25.15 2.74 -21.18
N LYS A 246 -24.32 3.05 -22.20
CA LYS A 246 -24.77 3.71 -23.43
C LYS A 246 -25.15 2.70 -24.52
N LYS A 247 -24.43 1.59 -24.60
CA LYS A 247 -24.69 0.50 -25.54
C LYS A 247 -25.15 -0.71 -24.75
N ALA A 248 -26.45 -1.01 -24.82
CA ALA A 248 -26.97 -2.27 -24.32
C ALA A 248 -26.17 -3.40 -24.98
N VAL A 249 -25.46 -4.18 -24.16
CA VAL A 249 -24.74 -5.35 -24.61
C VAL A 249 -25.73 -6.50 -24.62
N GLU A 250 -25.88 -7.18 -25.75
CA GLU A 250 -26.80 -8.31 -25.87
C GLU A 250 -26.40 -9.44 -24.90
N GLY A 251 -27.31 -9.75 -23.98
CA GLY A 251 -27.07 -10.68 -22.86
C GLY A 251 -26.46 -10.06 -21.60
N GLY A 252 -26.27 -8.73 -21.55
CA GLY A 252 -25.84 -7.96 -20.39
C GLY A 252 -24.36 -8.13 -19.99
N SER A 253 -23.93 -7.38 -18.96
CA SER A 253 -22.52 -7.27 -18.56
C SER A 253 -22.32 -7.33 -17.05
N LEU A 254 -21.13 -7.77 -16.63
CA LEU A 254 -20.75 -7.90 -15.23
C LEU A 254 -19.44 -7.18 -14.94
N ILE A 255 -19.40 -6.52 -13.79
CA ILE A 255 -18.17 -6.03 -13.18
C ILE A 255 -17.96 -6.77 -11.86
N LEU A 256 -16.83 -7.45 -11.74
CA LEU A 256 -16.43 -8.13 -10.51
C LEU A 256 -15.21 -7.43 -9.91
N LYS A 257 -15.41 -6.81 -8.75
CA LYS A 257 -14.32 -6.27 -7.94
C LYS A 257 -13.84 -7.34 -6.96
N LEU A 258 -12.58 -7.73 -7.06
CA LEU A 258 -11.94 -8.72 -6.19
C LEU A 258 -11.31 -8.06 -4.95
N ASP A 259 -11.37 -8.75 -3.80
CA ASP A 259 -10.64 -8.39 -2.57
C ASP A 259 -9.69 -9.55 -2.21
N PHE A 260 -8.38 -9.36 -2.31
CA PHE A 260 -7.43 -10.40 -1.87
C PHE A 260 -7.32 -10.42 -0.34
N ALA A 261 -7.43 -11.62 0.23
CA ALA A 261 -7.28 -11.85 1.66
C ALA A 261 -5.80 -11.69 2.05
N LYS A 262 -5.45 -10.54 2.63
CA LYS A 262 -4.11 -10.26 3.16
C LYS A 262 -3.02 -10.49 2.11
N ALA A 263 -3.18 -9.87 0.94
CA ALA A 263 -2.41 -10.15 -0.28
C ALA A 263 -0.89 -10.37 -0.06
N TYR A 264 -0.19 -9.46 0.61
CA TYR A 264 1.25 -9.61 0.86
C TYR A 264 1.60 -10.84 1.72
N ASP A 265 0.77 -11.19 2.70
CA ASP A 265 1.13 -12.18 3.72
C ASP A 265 1.04 -13.63 3.22
N CYS A 266 0.40 -13.86 2.06
CA CYS A 266 0.04 -15.20 1.58
C CYS A 266 0.87 -15.71 0.39
N VAL A 267 1.71 -14.86 -0.22
CA VAL A 267 2.50 -15.21 -1.41
C VAL A 267 3.43 -16.40 -1.13
N ARG A 268 3.36 -17.43 -1.96
CA ARG A 268 4.25 -18.58 -1.90
C ARG A 268 5.60 -18.29 -2.58
N TRP A 269 6.69 -18.70 -1.93
CA TRP A 269 8.04 -18.42 -2.43
C TRP A 269 8.48 -19.33 -3.56
N ASP A 270 8.03 -20.59 -3.60
CA ASP A 270 8.27 -21.51 -4.71
C ASP A 270 7.57 -21.04 -6.00
N PHE A 271 6.37 -20.48 -5.88
CA PHE A 271 5.70 -19.82 -7.00
C PHE A 271 6.43 -18.55 -7.45
N LEU A 272 6.89 -17.73 -6.50
CA LEU A 272 7.67 -16.53 -6.80
C LEU A 272 8.97 -16.89 -7.56
N GLU A 273 9.70 -17.90 -7.10
CA GLU A 273 10.89 -18.43 -7.78
C GLU A 273 10.58 -18.84 -9.22
N LEU A 274 9.52 -19.64 -9.41
CA LEU A 274 9.10 -20.09 -10.73
C LEU A 274 8.77 -18.92 -11.66
N VAL A 275 8.05 -17.91 -11.18
CA VAL A 275 7.71 -16.72 -11.95
C VAL A 275 8.95 -15.94 -12.36
N LEU A 276 9.90 -15.73 -11.44
CA LEU A 276 11.16 -15.04 -11.74
C LEU A 276 11.96 -15.79 -12.83
N LEU A 277 12.10 -17.11 -12.71
CA LEU A 277 12.79 -17.92 -13.71
C LEU A 277 12.09 -17.87 -15.08
N LYS A 278 10.76 -17.95 -15.11
CA LYS A 278 9.98 -17.86 -16.36
C LYS A 278 10.08 -16.50 -17.03
N MET A 279 10.23 -15.42 -16.26
CA MET A 279 10.47 -14.06 -16.76
C MET A 279 11.92 -13.79 -17.17
N GLY A 280 12.81 -14.79 -17.10
CA GLY A 280 14.21 -14.64 -17.53
C GLY A 280 15.11 -13.92 -16.54
N PHE A 281 14.71 -13.80 -15.26
CA PHE A 281 15.64 -13.38 -14.23
C PHE A 281 16.72 -14.45 -14.03
N GLY A 282 17.96 -14.02 -13.87
CA GLY A 282 19.09 -14.93 -13.67
C GLY A 282 19.01 -15.68 -12.33
N VAL A 283 19.77 -16.76 -12.24
CA VAL A 283 19.76 -17.66 -11.07
C VAL A 283 20.29 -16.94 -9.83
N ARG A 284 21.28 -16.05 -9.99
CA ARG A 284 21.83 -15.29 -8.86
C ARG A 284 20.81 -14.27 -8.36
N TRP A 285 20.16 -13.54 -9.26
CA TRP A 285 19.10 -12.60 -8.91
C TRP A 285 17.96 -13.28 -8.17
N THR A 286 17.49 -14.42 -8.69
CA THR A 286 16.43 -15.22 -8.08
C THR A 286 16.85 -15.68 -6.68
N GLY A 287 18.09 -16.14 -6.52
CA GLY A 287 18.67 -16.47 -5.22
C GLY A 287 18.66 -15.30 -4.23
N TRP A 288 19.02 -14.09 -4.65
CA TRP A 288 18.95 -12.89 -3.80
C TRP A 288 17.52 -12.56 -3.36
N MET A 289 16.53 -12.66 -4.26
CA MET A 289 15.13 -12.43 -3.92
C MET A 289 14.63 -13.45 -2.90
N LEU A 290 14.96 -14.73 -3.11
CA LEU A 290 14.62 -15.81 -2.20
C LEU A 290 15.29 -15.67 -0.85
N GLU A 291 16.56 -15.30 -0.80
CA GLU A 291 17.26 -15.04 0.45
C GLU A 291 16.60 -13.91 1.23
N CYS A 292 16.23 -12.83 0.54
CA CYS A 292 15.54 -11.68 1.13
C CYS A 292 14.21 -12.04 1.80
N VAL A 293 13.42 -12.95 1.21
CA VAL A 293 12.10 -13.32 1.74
C VAL A 293 12.16 -14.50 2.70
N SER A 294 13.01 -15.50 2.43
CA SER A 294 13.01 -16.79 3.15
C SER A 294 13.75 -16.78 4.48
N THR A 295 14.72 -15.88 4.64
CA THR A 295 15.42 -15.66 5.91
C THR A 295 14.72 -14.68 6.82
N ALA A 296 13.60 -14.09 6.37
CA ALA A 296 12.86 -13.10 7.12
C ALA A 296 12.33 -13.67 8.44
N ARG A 297 12.60 -12.94 9.51
CA ARG A 297 12.12 -13.23 10.87
C ARG A 297 11.41 -12.02 11.42
N ALA A 298 10.47 -12.24 12.33
CA ALA A 298 9.79 -11.14 12.96
C ALA A 298 9.42 -11.39 14.40
N ALA A 299 9.38 -10.30 15.17
CA ALA A 299 8.78 -10.23 16.50
C ALA A 299 7.67 -9.18 16.50
N VAL A 300 6.60 -9.42 17.24
CA VAL A 300 5.47 -8.47 17.33
C VAL A 300 5.80 -7.40 18.36
N LEU A 301 5.60 -6.13 17.99
CA LEU A 301 5.74 -5.01 18.90
C LEU A 301 4.37 -4.60 19.42
N ILE A 302 4.12 -4.82 20.70
CA ILE A 302 2.86 -4.43 21.36
C ILE A 302 3.10 -3.56 22.58
N ASN A 303 2.48 -2.37 22.57
CA ASN A 303 2.59 -1.37 23.65
C ASN A 303 4.06 -1.05 24.06
N GLY A 304 5.00 -1.14 23.12
CA GLY A 304 6.43 -0.90 23.36
C GLY A 304 7.22 -2.13 23.78
N ALA A 305 6.57 -3.25 24.06
CA ALA A 305 7.23 -4.51 24.38
C ALA A 305 7.32 -5.44 23.16
N VAL A 306 8.46 -6.10 23.02
CA VAL A 306 8.74 -7.06 21.94
C VAL A 306 8.33 -8.47 22.39
N THR A 307 7.82 -9.29 21.47
CA THR A 307 7.54 -10.73 21.70
C THR A 307 8.73 -11.61 21.32
N ASN A 308 8.60 -12.91 21.52
CA ASN A 308 9.51 -13.87 20.91
C ASN A 308 9.45 -13.76 19.38
N GLU A 309 10.59 -14.06 18.76
CA GLU A 309 10.79 -14.02 17.32
C GLU A 309 10.35 -15.34 16.68
N PHE A 310 9.69 -15.26 15.52
CA PHE A 310 9.32 -16.41 14.70
C PHE A 310 9.83 -16.25 13.26
N LYS A 311 9.98 -17.37 12.55
CA LYS A 311 10.44 -17.40 11.15
C LYS A 311 9.24 -17.40 10.20
N PHE A 312 9.37 -16.76 9.05
CA PHE A 312 8.35 -16.87 8.01
C PHE A 312 8.52 -18.16 7.20
N SER A 313 7.42 -18.65 6.63
CA SER A 313 7.46 -19.74 5.63
C SER A 313 6.76 -19.37 4.32
N ARG A 314 6.14 -18.18 4.27
CA ARG A 314 5.53 -17.56 3.09
C ARG A 314 5.37 -16.06 3.31
N GLY A 315 4.92 -15.37 2.28
CA GLY A 315 4.52 -13.97 2.32
C GLY A 315 5.66 -12.99 2.03
N LEU A 316 5.28 -11.72 1.95
CA LEU A 316 6.12 -10.57 1.67
C LEU A 316 5.93 -9.52 2.77
N ARG A 317 6.99 -8.80 3.12
CA ARG A 317 6.96 -7.83 4.23
C ARG A 317 6.31 -6.52 3.81
N GLN A 318 5.14 -6.23 4.35
CA GLN A 318 4.48 -4.94 4.16
C GLN A 318 5.30 -3.77 4.76
N GLY A 319 5.97 -3.01 3.90
CA GLY A 319 6.85 -1.89 4.28
C GLY A 319 8.29 -2.05 3.78
N ASP A 320 8.64 -3.22 3.26
CA ASP A 320 9.89 -3.48 2.56
C ASP A 320 9.86 -2.90 1.12
N PRO A 321 10.91 -2.19 0.67
CA PRO A 321 11.01 -1.66 -0.69
C PRO A 321 10.86 -2.70 -1.82
N LEU A 322 11.27 -3.96 -1.60
CA LEU A 322 11.20 -5.01 -2.64
C LEU A 322 9.80 -5.61 -2.78
N SER A 323 9.11 -5.80 -1.66
CA SER A 323 7.83 -6.50 -1.58
C SER A 323 6.77 -6.02 -2.60
N PRO A 324 6.58 -4.72 -2.89
CA PRO A 324 5.65 -4.28 -3.94
C PRO A 324 5.99 -4.79 -5.35
N PHE A 325 7.28 -4.82 -5.72
CA PHE A 325 7.71 -5.30 -7.03
C PHE A 325 7.54 -6.81 -7.15
N LEU A 326 7.95 -7.57 -6.13
CA LEU A 326 7.76 -9.02 -6.10
C LEU A 326 6.28 -9.40 -6.18
N PHE A 327 5.42 -8.61 -5.52
CA PHE A 327 3.98 -8.80 -5.59
C PHE A 327 3.43 -8.62 -7.02
N ILE A 328 3.79 -7.54 -7.72
CA ILE A 328 3.27 -7.31 -9.08
C ILE A 328 3.75 -8.39 -10.07
N LEU A 329 4.98 -8.89 -9.93
CA LEU A 329 5.50 -9.99 -10.74
C LEU A 329 4.67 -11.28 -10.53
N VAL A 330 4.34 -11.60 -9.28
CA VAL A 330 3.46 -12.74 -8.95
C VAL A 330 2.06 -12.56 -9.53
N THR A 331 1.49 -11.36 -9.45
CA THR A 331 0.16 -11.07 -10.02
C THR A 331 0.14 -11.04 -11.55
N GLU A 332 1.28 -10.86 -12.22
CA GLU A 332 1.38 -10.96 -13.68
C GLU A 332 0.96 -12.35 -14.16
N ALA A 333 1.23 -13.40 -13.38
CA ALA A 333 0.73 -14.74 -13.70
C ALA A 333 -0.81 -14.78 -13.76
N LEU A 334 -1.52 -14.04 -12.90
CA LEU A 334 -2.98 -13.95 -12.98
C LEU A 334 -3.42 -13.24 -14.26
N HIS A 335 -2.73 -12.15 -14.65
CA HIS A 335 -2.98 -11.48 -15.92
C HIS A 335 -2.87 -12.46 -17.09
N LEU A 336 -1.75 -13.19 -17.18
CA LEU A 336 -1.51 -14.14 -18.27
C LEU A 336 -2.50 -15.32 -18.28
N MET A 337 -2.92 -15.81 -17.10
CA MET A 337 -3.99 -16.82 -17.01
C MET A 337 -5.31 -16.29 -17.57
N LEU A 338 -5.69 -15.05 -17.26
CA LEU A 338 -6.90 -14.43 -17.77
C LEU A 338 -6.82 -14.16 -19.28
N VAL A 339 -5.66 -13.74 -19.79
CA VAL A 339 -5.43 -13.56 -21.24
C VAL A 339 -5.57 -14.87 -21.99
N LYS A 340 -4.91 -15.94 -21.53
CA LYS A 340 -4.97 -17.26 -22.18
C LYS A 340 -6.40 -17.81 -22.24
N VAL A 341 -7.15 -17.66 -21.16
CA VAL A 341 -8.54 -18.15 -21.08
C VAL A 341 -9.47 -17.32 -21.97
N LYS A 342 -9.17 -16.03 -22.13
CA LYS A 342 -9.84 -15.16 -23.09
C LYS A 342 -9.54 -15.56 -24.54
N GLU A 343 -8.29 -15.87 -24.86
CA GLU A 343 -7.87 -16.32 -26.20
C GLU A 343 -8.55 -17.64 -26.60
N ILE A 344 -8.74 -18.56 -25.65
CA ILE A 344 -9.45 -19.83 -25.85
C ILE A 344 -10.99 -19.63 -25.95
N GLY A 345 -11.50 -18.43 -25.64
CA GLY A 345 -12.94 -18.12 -25.67
C GLY A 345 -13.72 -18.60 -24.44
N MET A 346 -13.04 -19.00 -23.37
CA MET A 346 -13.69 -19.43 -22.11
C MET A 346 -14.20 -18.26 -21.27
N ILE A 347 -13.61 -17.07 -21.45
CA ILE A 347 -14.12 -15.82 -20.90
C ILE A 347 -14.20 -14.77 -22.01
N GLU A 348 -15.23 -13.93 -21.96
CA GLU A 348 -15.41 -12.81 -22.88
C GLU A 348 -15.32 -11.50 -22.10
N GLY A 349 -14.39 -10.63 -22.49
CA GLY A 349 -14.25 -9.28 -21.95
C GLY A 349 -15.22 -8.30 -22.61
N ILE A 350 -15.31 -7.08 -22.08
CA ILE A 350 -16.23 -6.07 -22.61
C ILE A 350 -15.55 -5.29 -23.72
N LYS A 351 -16.21 -5.17 -24.88
CA LYS A 351 -15.73 -4.35 -26.00
C LYS A 351 -15.79 -2.88 -25.61
N SER A 352 -14.63 -2.21 -25.64
CA SER A 352 -14.53 -0.78 -25.39
C SER A 352 -14.78 0.02 -26.67
N ILE A 353 -14.77 1.35 -26.56
CA ILE A 353 -14.75 2.28 -27.71
C ILE A 353 -13.45 2.13 -28.52
N ILE A 354 -12.37 1.64 -27.89
CA ILE A 354 -11.12 1.32 -28.58
C ILE A 354 -11.39 0.20 -29.59
N PRO A 355 -11.29 0.46 -30.90
CA PRO A 355 -11.61 -0.54 -31.91
C PRO A 355 -10.72 -1.78 -31.75
N ARG A 356 -11.33 -2.97 -31.79
CA ARG A 356 -10.68 -4.30 -31.84
C ARG A 356 -10.12 -4.89 -30.55
N GLU A 357 -10.21 -4.21 -29.40
CA GLU A 357 -9.79 -4.81 -28.12
C GLU A 357 -10.94 -4.90 -27.09
N SER A 358 -11.21 -6.11 -26.62
CA SER A 358 -12.05 -6.34 -25.43
C SER A 358 -11.20 -6.30 -24.16
N ILE A 359 -11.58 -5.47 -23.19
CA ILE A 359 -10.88 -5.38 -21.91
C ILE A 359 -11.56 -6.37 -20.96
N SER A 360 -10.79 -7.34 -20.45
CA SER A 360 -11.30 -8.34 -19.50
C SER A 360 -10.99 -8.00 -18.06
N HIS A 361 -9.93 -7.24 -17.79
CA HIS A 361 -9.54 -6.90 -16.42
C HIS A 361 -8.60 -5.70 -16.33
N LEU A 362 -8.56 -5.09 -15.15
CA LEU A 362 -7.61 -4.06 -14.75
C LEU A 362 -7.05 -4.39 -13.37
N GLN A 363 -5.76 -4.13 -13.17
CA GLN A 363 -5.07 -4.41 -11.92
C GLN A 363 -4.35 -3.16 -11.41
N PHE A 364 -4.46 -2.94 -10.10
CA PHE A 364 -3.67 -1.97 -9.38
C PHE A 364 -3.18 -2.62 -8.09
N ALA A 365 -2.00 -3.23 -8.15
CA ALA A 365 -1.49 -4.10 -7.09
C ALA A 365 -2.53 -5.18 -6.73
N ASP A 366 -3.04 -5.19 -5.50
CA ASP A 366 -4.06 -6.12 -5.03
C ASP A 366 -5.48 -5.74 -5.47
N ASP A 367 -5.76 -4.49 -5.83
CA ASP A 367 -7.08 -4.10 -6.34
C ASP A 367 -7.24 -4.61 -7.79
N THR A 368 -8.05 -5.66 -8.00
CA THR A 368 -8.34 -6.22 -9.33
C THR A 368 -9.83 -6.08 -9.66
N ILE A 369 -10.13 -5.58 -10.85
CA ILE A 369 -11.48 -5.53 -11.41
C ILE A 369 -11.52 -6.38 -12.68
N LEU A 370 -12.50 -7.27 -12.77
CA LEU A 370 -12.82 -8.01 -13.99
C LEU A 370 -14.06 -7.41 -14.67
N PHE A 371 -14.03 -7.39 -15.99
CA PHE A 371 -15.10 -6.97 -16.88
C PHE A 371 -15.47 -8.19 -17.72
N LEU A 372 -16.65 -8.75 -17.48
CA LEU A 372 -17.08 -10.02 -18.05
C LEU A 372 -18.44 -9.86 -18.71
N ARG A 373 -18.70 -10.64 -19.75
CA ARG A 373 -20.07 -10.86 -20.24
C ARG A 373 -20.90 -11.60 -19.17
N ALA A 374 -22.19 -11.26 -19.08
CA ALA A 374 -23.09 -11.92 -18.15
C ALA A 374 -23.54 -13.28 -18.68
N ASP A 375 -22.67 -14.27 -18.50
CA ASP A 375 -22.93 -15.66 -18.84
C ASP A 375 -22.46 -16.58 -17.71
N GLU A 376 -23.23 -17.62 -17.42
CA GLU A 376 -22.97 -18.51 -16.29
C GLU A 376 -21.68 -19.34 -16.50
N ASN A 377 -21.39 -19.74 -17.74
CA ASN A 377 -20.16 -20.46 -18.06
C ASN A 377 -18.95 -19.53 -17.95
N VAL A 378 -19.04 -18.30 -18.45
CA VAL A 378 -17.98 -17.27 -18.29
C VAL A 378 -17.68 -17.01 -16.81
N VAL A 379 -18.72 -16.86 -15.99
CA VAL A 379 -18.58 -16.65 -14.54
C VAL A 379 -17.97 -17.87 -13.84
N ARG A 380 -18.39 -19.09 -14.20
CA ARG A 380 -17.83 -20.33 -13.66
C ARG A 380 -16.37 -20.52 -14.06
N ASN A 381 -16.04 -20.31 -15.33
CA ASN A 381 -14.68 -20.42 -15.86
C ASN A 381 -13.73 -19.42 -15.20
N SER A 382 -14.14 -18.16 -15.09
CA SER A 382 -13.34 -17.15 -14.39
C SER A 382 -13.13 -17.50 -12.92
N LYS A 383 -14.15 -18.03 -12.22
CA LYS A 383 -13.99 -18.51 -10.85
C LYS A 383 -12.97 -19.66 -10.76
N TYR A 384 -13.01 -20.63 -11.67
CA TYR A 384 -12.04 -21.72 -11.70
C TYR A 384 -10.61 -21.21 -11.86
N ILE A 385 -10.39 -20.25 -12.75
CA ILE A 385 -9.07 -19.64 -12.96
C ILE A 385 -8.58 -18.89 -11.73
N LEU A 386 -9.46 -18.16 -11.05
CA LEU A 386 -9.14 -17.50 -9.78
C LEU A 386 -8.75 -18.52 -8.69
N CYS A 387 -9.47 -19.64 -8.60
CA CYS A 387 -9.13 -20.72 -7.67
C CYS A 387 -7.81 -21.41 -8.03
N CYS A 388 -7.54 -21.67 -9.31
CA CYS A 388 -6.25 -22.19 -9.78
C CYS A 388 -5.12 -21.24 -9.39
N PHE A 389 -5.27 -19.94 -9.65
CA PHE A 389 -4.29 -18.93 -9.26
C PHE A 389 -4.04 -18.91 -7.74
N GLU A 390 -5.09 -18.99 -6.93
CA GLU A 390 -4.98 -19.10 -5.47
C GLU A 390 -4.20 -20.36 -5.06
N MET A 391 -4.45 -21.51 -5.70
CA MET A 391 -3.73 -22.75 -5.43
C MET A 391 -2.23 -22.63 -5.76
N PHE A 392 -1.89 -21.95 -6.86
CA PHE A 392 -0.50 -21.79 -7.26
C PHE A 392 0.22 -20.74 -6.41
N SER A 393 -0.28 -19.50 -6.40
CA SER A 393 0.37 -18.36 -5.76
C SER A 393 0.24 -18.33 -4.23
N GLY A 394 -0.75 -19.05 -3.68
CA GLY A 394 -1.16 -18.91 -2.28
C GLY A 394 -2.01 -17.66 -1.99
N LEU A 395 -2.21 -16.78 -2.97
CA LEU A 395 -3.01 -15.56 -2.81
C LEU A 395 -4.50 -15.89 -2.75
N SER A 396 -5.01 -15.95 -1.52
CA SER A 396 -6.42 -16.25 -1.29
C SER A 396 -7.33 -15.08 -1.62
N ILE A 397 -8.43 -15.35 -2.32
CA ILE A 397 -9.42 -14.34 -2.69
C ILE A 397 -10.57 -14.36 -1.69
N ASN A 398 -10.87 -13.20 -1.10
CA ASN A 398 -11.98 -13.05 -0.18
C ASN A 398 -13.29 -12.77 -0.93
N PHE A 399 -13.91 -13.81 -1.49
CA PHE A 399 -15.17 -13.67 -2.21
C PHE A 399 -16.29 -13.00 -1.39
N SER A 400 -16.31 -13.19 -0.06
CA SER A 400 -17.31 -12.55 0.82
C SER A 400 -17.18 -11.03 0.93
N LYS A 401 -16.01 -10.47 0.57
CA LYS A 401 -15.74 -9.03 0.47
C LYS A 401 -15.67 -8.53 -0.96
N SER A 402 -15.44 -9.42 -1.91
CA SER A 402 -15.60 -9.14 -3.33
C SER A 402 -17.05 -8.75 -3.64
N CYS A 403 -17.22 -7.99 -4.71
CA CYS A 403 -18.49 -7.40 -5.10
C CYS A 403 -18.74 -7.60 -6.59
N ILE A 404 -19.92 -8.07 -6.96
CA ILE A 404 -20.38 -8.18 -8.34
C ILE A 404 -21.45 -7.12 -8.63
N VAL A 405 -21.39 -6.51 -9.81
CA VAL A 405 -22.39 -5.54 -10.28
C VAL A 405 -22.80 -5.92 -11.68
N GLY A 406 -24.10 -6.11 -11.88
CA GLY A 406 -24.72 -6.43 -13.17
C GLY A 406 -25.25 -5.20 -13.88
N PHE A 407 -25.26 -5.27 -15.21
CA PHE A 407 -25.79 -4.24 -16.10
C PHE A 407 -26.69 -4.90 -17.13
N ASP A 408 -27.91 -4.36 -17.27
CA ASP A 408 -28.94 -4.86 -18.19
C ASP A 408 -29.28 -6.35 -17.94
N LEU A 409 -29.42 -6.73 -16.67
CA LEU A 409 -29.74 -8.08 -16.21
C LEU A 409 -30.95 -8.09 -15.29
N GLU A 410 -31.74 -9.16 -15.37
CA GLU A 410 -32.76 -9.47 -14.37
C GLU A 410 -32.11 -9.79 -13.02
N GLU A 411 -32.77 -9.36 -11.93
CA GLU A 411 -32.23 -9.54 -10.57
C GLU A 411 -31.99 -11.02 -10.25
N GLU A 412 -32.92 -11.91 -10.58
CA GLU A 412 -32.78 -13.36 -10.34
C GLU A 412 -31.55 -13.95 -11.02
N PHE A 413 -31.25 -13.51 -12.25
CA PHE A 413 -30.06 -13.95 -12.96
C PHE A 413 -28.79 -13.42 -12.30
N LEU A 414 -28.77 -12.15 -11.88
CA LEU A 414 -27.65 -11.59 -11.13
C LEU A 414 -27.41 -12.33 -9.80
N TYR A 415 -28.46 -12.72 -9.09
CA TYR A 415 -28.37 -13.54 -7.87
C TYR A 415 -27.73 -14.91 -8.16
N ARG A 416 -28.10 -15.58 -9.25
CA ARG A 416 -27.46 -16.85 -9.66
C ARG A 416 -25.97 -16.67 -9.91
N LEU A 417 -25.57 -15.63 -10.65
CA LEU A 417 -24.15 -15.36 -10.94
C LEU A 417 -23.37 -14.97 -9.68
N ALA A 418 -23.96 -14.19 -8.77
CA ALA A 418 -23.37 -13.86 -7.48
C ALA A 418 -23.18 -15.10 -6.58
N ALA A 419 -24.14 -16.03 -6.62
CA ALA A 419 -24.07 -17.29 -5.87
C ALA A 419 -22.91 -18.18 -6.35
N VAL A 420 -22.57 -18.17 -7.64
CA VAL A 420 -21.39 -18.88 -8.16
C VAL A 420 -20.14 -18.39 -7.44
N TYR A 421 -19.90 -17.09 -7.32
CA TYR A 421 -18.74 -16.57 -6.59
C TYR A 421 -18.89 -16.64 -5.06
N ARG A 422 -20.13 -16.69 -4.54
CA ARG A 422 -20.46 -16.44 -3.13
C ARG A 422 -20.04 -15.02 -2.68
N CYS A 423 -20.27 -14.05 -3.56
CA CYS A 423 -19.92 -12.66 -3.34
C CYS A 423 -21.16 -11.78 -3.11
N ARG A 424 -20.93 -10.52 -2.71
CA ARG A 424 -22.01 -9.56 -2.51
C ARG A 424 -22.44 -8.97 -3.84
N ILE A 425 -23.73 -8.81 -4.04
CA ILE A 425 -24.25 -7.93 -5.09
C ILE A 425 -24.06 -6.50 -4.63
N GLY A 426 -23.51 -5.67 -5.50
CA GLY A 426 -23.39 -4.24 -5.27
C GLY A 426 -24.11 -3.45 -6.34
N GLU A 427 -24.11 -2.14 -6.12
CA GLU A 427 -24.71 -1.17 -7.03
C GLU A 427 -23.70 -0.06 -7.32
N LEU A 428 -23.87 0.60 -8.47
CA LEU A 428 -23.12 1.82 -8.73
C LEU A 428 -23.67 2.98 -7.88
N PRO A 429 -22.79 3.84 -7.34
CA PRO A 429 -21.35 3.87 -7.59
C PRO A 429 -20.50 3.02 -6.63
N ILE A 430 -19.53 2.29 -7.19
CA ILE A 430 -18.57 1.49 -6.41
C ILE A 430 -17.28 2.29 -6.19
N ASN A 431 -16.74 2.28 -4.98
CA ASN A 431 -15.42 2.86 -4.72
C ASN A 431 -14.29 1.99 -5.30
N TYR A 432 -13.48 2.56 -6.19
CA TYR A 432 -12.25 1.97 -6.73
C TYR A 432 -11.11 2.97 -6.64
N LEU A 433 -9.99 2.58 -6.04
CA LEU A 433 -8.80 3.44 -5.85
C LEU A 433 -9.11 4.79 -5.18
N GLY A 434 -10.17 4.86 -4.37
CA GLY A 434 -10.59 6.07 -3.65
C GLY A 434 -11.54 7.00 -4.41
N LEU A 435 -11.94 6.61 -5.64
CA LEU A 435 -12.91 7.30 -6.49
C LEU A 435 -14.17 6.45 -6.72
N PRO A 436 -15.37 7.06 -6.76
CA PRO A 436 -16.59 6.35 -7.08
C PRO A 436 -16.70 6.15 -8.60
N LEU A 437 -16.80 4.90 -9.05
CA LEU A 437 -16.96 4.54 -10.45
C LEU A 437 -18.41 4.74 -10.93
N GLY A 438 -18.57 5.13 -12.20
CA GLY A 438 -19.88 5.23 -12.85
C GLY A 438 -20.74 6.40 -12.39
N VAL A 439 -20.14 7.37 -11.69
CA VAL A 439 -20.77 8.61 -11.23
C VAL A 439 -20.77 9.63 -12.36
N ASP A 440 -21.84 10.42 -12.46
CA ASP A 440 -21.87 11.60 -13.33
C ASP A 440 -21.18 12.78 -12.63
N PRO A 441 -19.97 13.19 -13.06
CA PRO A 441 -19.22 14.27 -12.41
C PRO A 441 -19.88 15.65 -12.56
N ARG A 442 -20.85 15.81 -13.47
CA ARG A 442 -21.59 17.07 -13.68
C ARG A 442 -22.54 17.35 -12.53
N ARG A 443 -23.02 16.32 -11.84
CA ARG A 443 -23.93 16.48 -10.69
C ARG A 443 -23.14 16.93 -9.47
N SER A 444 -23.65 17.93 -8.76
CA SER A 444 -23.02 18.44 -7.53
C SER A 444 -22.97 17.39 -6.41
N THR A 445 -23.96 16.49 -6.36
CA THR A 445 -24.07 15.40 -5.37
C THR A 445 -22.92 14.41 -5.44
N SER A 446 -22.36 14.18 -6.63
CA SER A 446 -21.19 13.35 -6.90
C SER A 446 -19.95 13.75 -6.12
N TRP A 447 -19.88 15.03 -5.71
CA TRP A 447 -18.74 15.60 -5.01
C TRP A 447 -18.90 15.61 -3.48
N ASN A 448 -20.08 15.25 -2.95
CA ASN A 448 -20.36 15.27 -1.51
C ASN A 448 -19.35 14.46 -0.70
N GLY A 449 -18.95 13.27 -1.16
CA GLY A 449 -17.98 12.44 -0.45
C GLY A 449 -16.58 13.09 -0.30
N ILE A 450 -16.21 14.03 -1.17
CA ILE A 450 -14.97 14.82 -1.03
C ILE A 450 -15.19 15.96 -0.05
N ILE A 451 -16.31 16.66 -0.18
CA ILE A 451 -16.69 17.76 0.71
C ILE A 451 -16.74 17.26 2.16
N ASP A 452 -17.38 16.11 2.40
CA ASP A 452 -17.46 15.48 3.72
C ASP A 452 -16.07 15.04 4.23
N ARG A 453 -15.14 14.68 3.33
CA ARG A 453 -13.76 14.38 3.72
C ARG A 453 -13.01 15.64 4.14
N VAL A 454 -13.18 16.74 3.42
CA VAL A 454 -12.60 18.05 3.76
C VAL A 454 -13.14 18.53 5.11
N GLU A 455 -14.46 18.45 5.31
CA GLU A 455 -15.11 18.83 6.57
C GLU A 455 -14.68 17.95 7.75
N ARG A 456 -14.65 16.61 7.59
CA ARG A 456 -14.14 15.70 8.62
C ARG A 456 -12.66 15.92 8.94
N ARG A 457 -11.86 16.37 7.97
CA ARG A 457 -10.45 16.70 8.25
C ARG A 457 -10.34 17.94 9.12
N LEU A 458 -11.20 18.92 8.89
CA LEU A 458 -11.28 20.14 9.69
C LEU A 458 -11.78 19.88 11.12
N SER A 459 -12.75 18.98 11.32
CA SER A 459 -13.23 18.65 12.67
C SER A 459 -12.14 18.04 13.56
N GLY A 460 -11.14 17.38 12.96
CA GLY A 460 -9.95 16.89 13.64
C GLY A 460 -8.94 17.98 14.04
N TRP A 461 -9.07 19.20 13.51
CA TRP A 461 -8.18 20.32 13.82
C TRP A 461 -8.83 21.23 14.84
N LYS A 462 -8.23 21.31 16.03
CA LYS A 462 -8.63 22.30 17.03
C LYS A 462 -8.14 23.67 16.59
N CYS A 463 -9.00 24.44 15.90
CA CYS A 463 -8.68 25.79 15.42
C CYS A 463 -8.12 26.72 16.53
N GLN A 464 -8.49 26.50 17.80
CA GLN A 464 -7.97 27.22 18.97
C GLN A 464 -6.47 27.01 19.23
N SER A 465 -5.89 25.89 18.78
CA SER A 465 -4.48 25.56 19.02
C SER A 465 -3.58 25.81 17.80
N LEU A 466 -4.12 26.43 16.74
CA LEU A 466 -3.41 26.71 15.51
C LEU A 466 -3.35 28.23 15.29
N SER A 467 -2.15 28.75 15.04
CA SER A 467 -1.96 30.13 14.63
C SER A 467 -2.58 30.39 13.25
N TRP A 468 -2.71 31.67 12.92
CA TRP A 468 -3.22 32.11 11.62
C TRP A 468 -2.37 31.57 10.47
N VAL A 469 -1.05 31.63 10.59
CA VAL A 469 -0.08 31.08 9.63
C VAL A 469 -0.24 29.56 9.52
N GLY A 470 -0.33 28.85 10.65
CA GLY A 470 -0.55 27.40 10.65
C GLY A 470 -1.83 26.99 9.92
N ARG A 471 -2.91 27.76 10.04
CA ARG A 471 -4.15 27.52 9.28
C ARG A 471 -3.96 27.70 7.78
N VAL A 472 -3.28 28.76 7.34
CA VAL A 472 -2.98 28.98 5.91
C VAL A 472 -2.18 27.82 5.33
N VAL A 473 -1.13 27.37 6.01
CA VAL A 473 -0.32 26.27 5.50
C VAL A 473 -1.10 24.96 5.47
N LEU A 474 -1.96 24.70 6.45
CA LEU A 474 -2.85 23.53 6.44
C LEU A 474 -3.88 23.60 5.30
N ILE A 475 -4.39 24.78 4.97
CA ILE A 475 -5.24 24.98 3.79
C ILE A 475 -4.45 24.60 2.54
N ASN A 476 -3.29 25.20 2.33
CA ASN A 476 -2.51 25.02 1.10
C ASN A 476 -1.94 23.61 0.95
N SER A 477 -1.44 23.00 2.02
CA SER A 477 -0.78 21.69 1.97
C SER A 477 -1.75 20.51 2.06
N VAL A 478 -2.89 20.66 2.73
CA VAL A 478 -3.83 19.54 2.99
C VAL A 478 -5.19 19.76 2.35
N LEU A 479 -5.88 20.87 2.60
CA LEU A 479 -7.23 21.07 2.06
C LEU A 479 -7.23 21.36 0.56
N SER A 480 -6.16 21.96 0.06
CA SER A 480 -5.96 22.20 -1.37
C SER A 480 -5.53 20.96 -2.12
N SER A 481 -4.80 20.05 -1.49
CA SER A 481 -4.35 18.79 -2.11
C SER A 481 -5.43 17.70 -2.13
N MET A 482 -6.33 17.67 -1.14
CA MET A 482 -7.41 16.68 -1.05
C MET A 482 -8.27 16.52 -2.31
N PRO A 483 -8.80 17.60 -2.94
CA PRO A 483 -9.62 17.48 -4.14
C PRO A 483 -8.79 17.25 -5.42
N ILE A 484 -7.47 17.49 -5.43
CA ILE A 484 -6.64 17.40 -6.65
C ILE A 484 -6.80 16.04 -7.33
N TYR A 485 -6.84 14.96 -6.54
CA TYR A 485 -6.97 13.62 -7.07
C TYR A 485 -8.29 13.35 -7.81
N PHE A 486 -9.39 14.00 -7.40
CA PHE A 486 -10.64 13.95 -8.17
C PHE A 486 -10.60 14.89 -9.36
N LEU A 487 -10.03 16.08 -9.17
CA LEU A 487 -9.92 17.12 -10.20
C LEU A 487 -9.01 16.71 -11.37
N SER A 488 -8.07 15.78 -11.15
CA SER A 488 -7.22 15.23 -12.21
C SER A 488 -7.98 14.32 -13.18
N ILE A 489 -9.19 13.85 -12.82
CA ILE A 489 -10.00 12.96 -13.66
C ILE A 489 -11.31 13.64 -14.08
N PHE A 490 -11.92 14.41 -13.18
CA PHE A 490 -13.24 15.00 -13.39
C PHE A 490 -13.19 16.52 -13.32
N GLN A 491 -13.85 17.17 -14.27
CA GLN A 491 -14.10 18.60 -14.20
C GLN A 491 -15.16 18.90 -13.14
N ALA A 492 -14.79 19.67 -12.11
CA ALA A 492 -15.72 20.04 -11.05
C ALA A 492 -16.71 21.12 -11.47
N HIS A 493 -17.96 20.97 -11.03
CA HIS A 493 -18.95 22.04 -11.14
C HIS A 493 -18.53 23.25 -10.28
N SER A 494 -18.72 24.45 -10.81
CA SER A 494 -18.43 25.73 -10.12
C SER A 494 -19.02 25.83 -8.70
N ALA A 495 -20.20 25.24 -8.43
CA ALA A 495 -20.83 25.21 -7.11
C ALA A 495 -20.00 24.41 -6.08
N VAL A 496 -19.36 23.32 -6.51
CA VAL A 496 -18.50 22.48 -5.66
C VAL A 496 -17.24 23.25 -5.29
N VAL A 497 -16.60 23.90 -6.26
CA VAL A 497 -15.41 24.75 -6.03
C VAL A 497 -15.75 25.85 -5.02
N LYS A 498 -16.85 26.57 -5.24
CA LYS A 498 -17.34 27.61 -4.31
C LYS A 498 -17.62 27.06 -2.91
N LYS A 499 -18.14 25.83 -2.77
CA LYS A 499 -18.41 25.19 -1.48
C LYS A 499 -17.10 24.82 -0.75
N ILE A 500 -16.12 24.27 -1.46
CA ILE A 500 -14.79 23.99 -0.89
C ILE A 500 -14.11 25.29 -0.44
N ASP A 501 -14.17 26.36 -1.24
CA ASP A 501 -13.58 27.64 -0.87
C ASP A 501 -14.32 28.31 0.29
N LYS A 502 -15.65 28.15 0.39
CA LYS A 502 -16.41 28.55 1.59
C LYS A 502 -15.91 27.81 2.83
N ILE A 503 -15.64 26.51 2.74
CA ILE A 503 -15.10 25.72 3.84
C ILE A 503 -13.70 26.20 4.24
N ARG A 504 -12.81 26.43 3.28
CA ARG A 504 -11.45 26.97 3.52
C ARG A 504 -11.50 28.35 4.16
N ARG A 505 -12.38 29.24 3.66
CA ARG A 505 -12.63 30.56 4.25
C ARG A 505 -13.08 30.45 5.70
N ASN A 506 -14.07 29.62 5.96
CA ASN A 506 -14.62 29.45 7.30
C ASN A 506 -13.57 28.89 8.26
N PHE A 507 -12.70 28.00 7.81
CA PHE A 507 -11.59 27.50 8.62
C PHE A 507 -10.56 28.59 8.93
N LEU A 508 -10.21 29.43 7.94
CA LEU A 508 -9.22 30.48 8.11
C LEU A 508 -9.73 31.59 9.04
N TRP A 509 -10.91 32.12 8.75
CA TRP A 509 -11.49 33.30 9.43
C TRP A 509 -12.37 32.96 10.63
N GLY A 510 -12.89 31.74 10.73
CA GLY A 510 -13.81 31.32 11.79
C GLY A 510 -13.11 30.97 13.11
N ASN A 511 -13.89 30.98 14.20
CA ASN A 511 -13.45 30.49 15.51
C ASN A 511 -14.20 29.20 15.90
N VAL A 512 -13.69 28.44 16.87
CA VAL A 512 -14.40 27.23 17.37
C VAL A 512 -15.73 27.65 17.98
N GLY A 513 -16.83 27.00 17.57
CA GLY A 513 -18.20 27.32 18.00
C GLY A 513 -19.05 28.07 16.99
N GLY A 514 -18.54 28.33 15.77
CA GLY A 514 -19.35 28.94 14.69
C GLY A 514 -19.42 30.48 14.73
N CYS A 515 -18.80 31.13 15.71
CA CYS A 515 -18.71 32.59 15.76
C CYS A 515 -17.87 33.12 14.60
N ARG A 516 -18.49 33.92 13.73
CA ARG A 516 -17.84 34.61 12.60
C ARG A 516 -17.00 35.77 13.14
N LYS A 517 -15.69 35.78 12.88
CA LYS A 517 -14.89 37.01 12.93
C LYS A 517 -14.94 37.71 11.58
N MET A 518 -14.80 39.03 11.60
CA MET A 518 -14.70 39.85 10.40
C MET A 518 -13.45 39.41 9.60
N ALA A 519 -13.62 39.15 8.31
CA ALA A 519 -12.50 38.81 7.43
C ALA A 519 -11.60 40.05 7.30
N LYS A 520 -10.32 39.93 7.64
CA LYS A 520 -9.38 41.06 7.60
C LYS A 520 -8.98 41.44 6.17
N ILE A 521 -9.11 40.50 5.22
CA ILE A 521 -8.72 40.67 3.82
C ILE A 521 -9.77 39.95 2.94
N ARG A 522 -10.08 40.52 1.77
CA ARG A 522 -10.96 39.91 0.78
C ARG A 522 -10.39 38.56 0.31
N TRP A 523 -11.22 37.52 0.35
CA TRP A 523 -10.89 36.25 -0.29
C TRP A 523 -11.06 36.41 -1.80
N LYS A 524 -9.95 36.31 -2.53
CA LYS A 524 -9.95 36.25 -3.99
C LYS A 524 -9.95 34.79 -4.44
#